data_AF-Q5C3P4-F1
#
_entry.id   AF-Q5C3P4-F1
#
_cell.length_a   1.000
_cell.length_b   1.000
_cell.length_c   1.000
_cell.angle_alpha   90.00
_cell.angle_beta   90.00
_cell.angle_gamma   90.00
#
_symmetry.space_group_name_H-M   'P 1'
#
loop_
_entity.id
_entity.type
_entity.pdbx_description
1 polymer ?
#
loop_
_entity_poly.entity_id
_entity_poly.type
_entity_poly.pdbx_seq_one_letter_code
_entity_poly.pdbx_strand_id
1 'polypeptide(L)'
;LSYAISTNFAEKGLPSNRRIIVNVRGSAGQSFGAFLARGVHIRLEGDGNDYVGKGLSGGQITIVPPQQLLKEGFISENNIIVGNVCLYGAIEGRLFLRGQAAERFCVRNSGATVVVEGCGDHGCEYMTGGRAVILGRTGRNFAAGMSGGLAFIYDPLGMDGDFVKKCNMELVDLETMNSQNVYSGWLKEILVEFVKETDSQVGSKLLADWDESIKHFVLVFPRDYKNALAKLEASVNAAAADSNAQQSNTTVNSVVQSDKVDGHDTQTTDIEDVAGDEPTEKLDKVRGFVKYARQKQNYRPVEERIKDWDEVYALKQIRKGLVKQAARCMDCGVPFCQSYVGCPLGNLIPNWNDLVFKGDWHA
;
A
#
# COMPACT_ATOMS: atom_id res chain seq x y z
N LEU A 1 -5.58 -11.76 -15.66
CA LEU A 1 -6.15 -10.60 -16.39
C LEU A 1 -5.16 -9.46 -16.49
N SER A 2 -4.79 -8.80 -15.38
CA SER A 2 -3.93 -7.60 -15.41
C SER A 2 -2.56 -7.83 -16.03
N TYR A 3 -1.93 -8.99 -15.79
CA TYR A 3 -0.72 -9.41 -16.50
C TYR A 3 -0.85 -9.29 -18.02
N ALA A 4 -1.91 -9.87 -18.61
CA ALA A 4 -2.13 -9.83 -20.05
C ALA A 4 -2.39 -8.40 -20.58
N ILE A 5 -2.96 -7.51 -19.75
CA ILE A 5 -3.12 -6.10 -20.12
C ILE A 5 -1.76 -5.42 -20.11
N SER A 6 -0.98 -5.60 -19.05
CA SER A 6 0.35 -4.99 -18.92
C SER A 6 1.33 -5.47 -19.99
N THR A 7 1.27 -6.74 -20.42
CA THR A 7 2.14 -7.21 -21.53
C THR A 7 1.80 -6.58 -22.88
N ASN A 8 0.53 -6.21 -23.10
CA ASN A 8 0.08 -5.63 -24.37
C ASN A 8 0.08 -4.09 -24.37
N PHE A 9 -0.11 -3.45 -23.20
CA PHE A 9 -0.31 -2.00 -23.08
C PHE A 9 0.63 -1.32 -22.08
N ALA A 10 1.52 -2.08 -21.43
CA ALA A 10 2.43 -1.60 -20.38
C ALA A 10 1.69 -0.85 -19.25
N GLU A 11 2.33 0.16 -18.66
CA GLU A 11 1.77 0.97 -17.56
C GLU A 11 0.50 1.75 -17.95
N LYS A 12 0.31 2.06 -19.24
CA LYS A 12 -0.87 2.83 -19.67
C LYS A 12 -2.17 2.07 -19.42
N GLY A 13 -2.12 0.73 -19.37
CA GLY A 13 -3.30 -0.11 -19.24
C GLY A 13 -4.23 0.00 -20.45
N LEU A 14 -5.51 -0.29 -20.26
CA LEU A 14 -6.46 -0.22 -21.37
C LEU A 14 -6.62 1.24 -21.89
N PRO A 15 -6.86 1.43 -23.20
CA PRO A 15 -7.19 2.75 -23.76
C PRO A 15 -8.35 3.41 -23.00
N SER A 16 -8.32 4.74 -22.86
CA SER A 16 -9.30 5.49 -22.05
C SER A 16 -10.76 5.33 -22.48
N ASN A 17 -11.00 4.96 -23.73
CA ASN A 17 -12.33 4.67 -24.28
C ASN A 17 -12.80 3.21 -24.09
N ARG A 18 -11.99 2.35 -23.46
CA ARG A 18 -12.30 0.95 -23.21
C ARG A 18 -12.22 0.61 -21.72
N ARG A 19 -13.11 -0.26 -21.27
CA ARG A 19 -13.09 -0.79 -19.90
C ARG A 19 -13.54 -2.25 -19.88
N ILE A 20 -13.02 -3.02 -18.94
CA ILE A 20 -13.49 -4.36 -18.62
C ILE A 20 -14.20 -4.29 -17.28
N ILE A 21 -15.46 -4.73 -17.23
CA ILE A 21 -16.24 -4.83 -16.01
C ILE A 21 -16.38 -6.30 -15.64
N VAL A 22 -15.97 -6.65 -14.42
CA VAL A 22 -16.06 -8.00 -13.87
C VAL A 22 -16.99 -7.94 -12.66
N ASN A 23 -18.18 -8.53 -12.79
CA ASN A 23 -19.13 -8.65 -11.69
C ASN A 23 -19.07 -10.07 -11.13
N VAL A 24 -18.80 -10.19 -9.84
CA VAL A 24 -18.68 -11.47 -9.14
C VAL A 24 -19.51 -11.46 -7.86
N ARG A 25 -19.92 -12.65 -7.41
CA ARG A 25 -20.71 -12.87 -6.20
C ARG A 25 -20.08 -13.94 -5.33
N GLY A 26 -20.19 -13.79 -4.02
CA GLY A 26 -19.67 -14.73 -3.03
C GLY A 26 -18.47 -14.18 -2.26
N SER A 27 -17.67 -15.06 -1.66
CA SER A 27 -16.52 -14.66 -0.84
C SER A 27 -15.23 -14.77 -1.64
N ALA A 28 -14.54 -13.65 -1.81
CA ALA A 28 -13.25 -13.62 -2.48
C ALA A 28 -12.14 -14.11 -1.56
N GLY A 29 -11.28 -14.96 -2.10
CA GLY A 29 -10.06 -15.40 -1.43
C GLY A 29 -9.02 -14.29 -1.29
N GLN A 30 -7.86 -14.70 -0.79
CA GLN A 30 -6.70 -13.82 -0.56
C GLN A 30 -6.25 -13.10 -1.83
N SER A 31 -5.78 -11.86 -1.70
CA SER A 31 -5.22 -11.05 -2.79
C SER A 31 -6.19 -10.76 -3.95
N PHE A 32 -7.49 -10.66 -3.66
CA PHE A 32 -8.50 -10.30 -4.66
C PHE A 32 -8.20 -8.94 -5.29
N GLY A 33 -8.14 -8.89 -6.63
CA GLY A 33 -7.84 -7.66 -7.37
C GLY A 33 -6.42 -7.14 -7.18
N ALA A 34 -5.46 -7.99 -6.78
CA ALA A 34 -4.07 -7.56 -6.69
C ALA A 34 -3.52 -7.11 -8.06
N PHE A 35 -2.75 -6.02 -8.06
CA PHE A 35 -2.14 -5.42 -9.25
C PHE A 35 -3.12 -5.10 -10.37
N LEU A 36 -4.36 -4.74 -10.01
CA LEU A 36 -5.40 -4.48 -10.98
C LEU A 36 -5.03 -3.30 -11.88
N ALA A 37 -4.82 -3.60 -13.16
CA ALA A 37 -4.44 -2.63 -14.18
C ALA A 37 -5.55 -1.61 -14.51
N ARG A 38 -5.13 -0.43 -14.98
CA ARG A 38 -6.01 0.64 -15.45
C ARG A 38 -7.02 0.17 -16.50
N GLY A 39 -8.27 0.58 -16.31
CA GLY A 39 -9.41 0.25 -17.17
C GLY A 39 -10.14 -1.05 -16.80
N VAL A 40 -9.68 -1.77 -15.76
CA VAL A 40 -10.42 -2.91 -15.20
C VAL A 40 -11.19 -2.49 -13.96
N HIS A 41 -12.48 -2.78 -13.93
CA HIS A 41 -13.40 -2.51 -12.83
C HIS A 41 -13.93 -3.85 -12.33
N ILE A 42 -13.70 -4.15 -11.07
CA ILE A 42 -14.20 -5.36 -10.43
C ILE A 42 -15.26 -4.96 -9.39
N ARG A 43 -16.45 -5.53 -9.50
CA ARG A 43 -17.50 -5.43 -8.49
C ARG A 43 -17.73 -6.79 -7.85
N LEU A 44 -17.60 -6.84 -6.53
CA LEU A 44 -17.91 -8.02 -5.71
C LEU A 44 -19.13 -7.74 -4.86
N GLU A 45 -20.17 -8.56 -5.03
CA GLU A 45 -21.30 -8.66 -4.11
C GLU A 45 -21.03 -9.82 -3.14
N GLY A 46 -20.59 -9.50 -1.94
CA GLY A 46 -20.07 -10.44 -0.95
C GLY A 46 -18.98 -9.80 -0.08
N ASP A 47 -17.96 -10.58 0.25
CA ASP A 47 -16.87 -10.22 1.16
C ASP A 47 -15.50 -10.64 0.58
N GLY A 48 -14.41 -10.03 1.05
CA GLY A 48 -13.05 -10.37 0.65
C GLY A 48 -12.16 -10.75 1.82
N ASN A 49 -11.24 -11.69 1.62
CA ASN A 49 -10.20 -12.00 2.61
C ASN A 49 -9.06 -10.96 2.61
N ASP A 50 -7.89 -11.29 3.18
CA ASP A 50 -6.78 -10.35 3.28
C ASP A 50 -6.20 -9.96 1.91
N TYR A 51 -5.46 -8.84 1.89
CA TYR A 51 -4.72 -8.34 0.73
C TYR A 51 -5.58 -7.93 -0.47
N VAL A 52 -6.87 -7.63 -0.28
CA VAL A 52 -7.71 -7.02 -1.33
C VAL A 52 -7.00 -5.78 -1.90
N GLY A 53 -6.89 -5.71 -3.22
CA GLY A 53 -6.24 -4.59 -3.90
C GLY A 53 -4.73 -4.44 -3.60
N LYS A 54 -4.04 -5.49 -3.16
CA LYS A 54 -2.58 -5.46 -2.97
C LYS A 54 -1.88 -4.95 -4.24
N GLY A 55 -1.07 -3.91 -4.08
CA GLY A 55 -0.36 -3.27 -5.19
C GLY A 55 -1.28 -2.75 -6.29
N LEU A 56 -2.47 -2.22 -5.96
CA LEU A 56 -3.40 -1.65 -6.93
C LEU A 56 -2.68 -0.69 -7.90
N SER A 57 -2.97 -0.85 -9.20
CA SER A 57 -2.21 -0.24 -10.30
C SER A 57 -3.14 0.41 -11.35
N GLY A 58 -4.08 1.21 -10.86
CA GLY A 58 -4.98 2.05 -11.69
C GLY A 58 -6.36 1.46 -11.96
N GLY A 59 -6.61 0.20 -11.59
CA GLY A 59 -7.94 -0.40 -11.64
C GLY A 59 -8.89 0.11 -10.55
N GLN A 60 -10.16 -0.28 -10.64
CA GLN A 60 -11.18 0.00 -9.64
C GLN A 60 -11.74 -1.29 -9.05
N ILE A 61 -11.86 -1.35 -7.72
CA ILE A 61 -12.49 -2.46 -7.00
C ILE A 61 -13.64 -1.88 -6.16
N THR A 62 -14.82 -2.47 -6.27
CA THR A 62 -15.99 -2.13 -5.45
C THR A 62 -16.47 -3.40 -4.76
N ILE A 63 -16.57 -3.40 -3.43
CA ILE A 63 -17.08 -4.54 -2.66
C ILE A 63 -18.28 -4.08 -1.83
N VAL A 64 -19.41 -4.76 -2.01
CA VAL A 64 -20.68 -4.49 -1.33
C VAL A 64 -21.25 -5.76 -0.72
N PRO A 65 -21.96 -5.69 0.42
CA PRO A 65 -22.63 -6.85 0.98
C PRO A 65 -23.67 -7.43 0.00
N PRO A 66 -24.01 -8.73 0.13
CA PRO A 66 -25.10 -9.35 -0.61
C PRO A 66 -26.40 -8.53 -0.53
N GLN A 67 -27.04 -8.30 -1.68
CA GLN A 67 -28.24 -7.46 -1.77
C GLN A 67 -29.38 -7.99 -0.90
N GLN A 68 -29.46 -9.31 -0.72
CA GLN A 68 -30.44 -9.92 0.17
C GLN A 68 -30.23 -9.50 1.63
N LEU A 69 -29.00 -9.53 2.14
CA LEU A 69 -28.69 -9.11 3.50
C LEU A 69 -29.02 -7.62 3.71
N LEU A 70 -28.72 -6.79 2.72
CA LEU A 70 -29.06 -5.36 2.77
C LEU A 70 -30.58 -5.13 2.87
N LYS A 71 -31.40 -5.91 2.16
CA LYS A 71 -32.87 -5.84 2.25
C LYS A 71 -33.40 -6.33 3.60
N GLU A 72 -32.68 -7.24 4.25
CA GLU A 72 -33.00 -7.77 5.57
C GLU A 72 -32.55 -6.83 6.72
N GLY A 73 -31.99 -5.65 6.39
CA GLY A 73 -31.59 -4.65 7.39
C GLY A 73 -30.16 -4.78 7.88
N PHE A 74 -29.28 -5.46 7.13
CA PHE A 74 -27.86 -5.56 7.45
C PHE A 74 -27.18 -4.17 7.51
N ILE A 75 -26.53 -3.90 8.65
CA ILE A 75 -25.84 -2.64 8.94
C ILE A 75 -24.37 -2.77 8.52
N SER A 76 -24.02 -2.29 7.34
CA SER A 76 -22.71 -2.52 6.74
C SER A 76 -21.58 -1.84 7.53
N GLU A 77 -21.84 -0.67 8.10
CA GLU A 77 -20.86 0.12 8.85
C GLU A 77 -20.43 -0.52 10.17
N ASN A 78 -21.10 -1.58 10.62
CA ASN A 78 -20.77 -2.33 11.83
C ASN A 78 -20.13 -3.69 11.56
N ASN A 79 -19.88 -4.04 10.29
CA ASN A 79 -19.44 -5.38 9.90
C ASN A 79 -18.20 -5.32 9.01
N ILE A 80 -17.33 -6.31 9.18
CA ILE A 80 -16.13 -6.48 8.36
C ILE A 80 -16.55 -6.97 6.97
N ILE A 81 -16.08 -6.29 5.92
CA ILE A 81 -16.29 -6.67 4.52
C ILE A 81 -14.98 -7.13 3.84
N VAL A 82 -13.83 -6.65 4.34
CA VAL A 82 -12.52 -7.11 3.87
C VAL A 82 -11.56 -7.42 5.02
N GLY A 83 -10.69 -8.40 4.80
CA GLY A 83 -9.63 -8.78 5.72
C GLY A 83 -8.50 -7.76 5.84
N ASN A 84 -7.37 -8.22 6.37
CA ASN A 84 -6.22 -7.41 6.76
C ASN A 84 -5.39 -6.96 5.56
N VAL A 85 -4.57 -5.93 5.77
CA VAL A 85 -3.49 -5.51 4.85
C VAL A 85 -4.02 -5.21 3.43
N CYS A 86 -5.24 -4.70 3.36
CA CYS A 86 -5.88 -4.23 2.13
C CYS A 86 -5.14 -3.00 1.59
N LEU A 87 -4.99 -2.92 0.26
CA LEU A 87 -4.22 -1.88 -0.46
C LEU A 87 -2.73 -1.81 -0.12
N TYR A 88 -2.12 -2.92 0.31
CA TYR A 88 -0.69 -2.95 0.60
C TYR A 88 0.15 -2.44 -0.58
N GLY A 89 0.87 -1.35 -0.38
CA GLY A 89 1.80 -0.80 -1.36
C GLY A 89 1.14 -0.13 -2.58
N ALA A 90 -0.15 0.24 -2.54
CA ALA A 90 -0.89 0.65 -3.73
C ALA A 90 -0.36 1.95 -4.37
N ILE A 91 -0.22 2.02 -5.70
CA ILE A 91 0.42 3.15 -6.41
C ILE A 91 -0.49 3.84 -7.42
N GLU A 92 -1.68 3.33 -7.73
CA GLU A 92 -2.80 4.12 -8.24
C GLU A 92 -4.09 3.28 -8.23
N GLY A 93 -5.25 3.91 -8.42
CA GLY A 93 -6.53 3.23 -8.60
C GLY A 93 -7.55 3.59 -7.53
N ARG A 94 -8.71 2.95 -7.60
CA ARG A 94 -9.86 3.21 -6.72
C ARG A 94 -10.31 1.96 -5.98
N LEU A 95 -10.62 2.11 -4.70
CA LEU A 95 -11.25 1.07 -3.91
C LEU A 95 -12.46 1.64 -3.16
N PHE A 96 -13.62 0.99 -3.29
CA PHE A 96 -14.86 1.36 -2.62
C PHE A 96 -15.37 0.17 -1.82
N LEU A 97 -15.49 0.33 -0.50
CA LEU A 97 -15.85 -0.74 0.42
C LEU A 97 -17.07 -0.33 1.24
N ARG A 98 -18.21 -1.01 1.05
CA ARG A 98 -19.40 -0.83 1.88
C ARG A 98 -19.36 -1.74 3.10
N GLY A 99 -18.51 -1.37 4.04
CA GLY A 99 -18.30 -2.05 5.31
C GLY A 99 -16.94 -1.70 5.88
N GLN A 100 -16.54 -2.38 6.95
CA GLN A 100 -15.26 -2.17 7.60
C GLN A 100 -14.14 -3.01 6.97
N ALA A 101 -12.96 -2.41 6.82
CA ALA A 101 -11.73 -3.17 6.62
C ALA A 101 -11.17 -3.62 7.98
N ALA A 102 -10.46 -4.75 8.01
CA ALA A 102 -9.76 -5.20 9.21
C ALA A 102 -8.46 -4.39 9.44
N GLU A 103 -7.43 -5.02 10.01
CA GLU A 103 -6.21 -4.34 10.44
C GLU A 103 -5.28 -3.98 9.28
N ARG A 104 -4.37 -3.02 9.53
CA ARG A 104 -3.33 -2.63 8.57
C ARG A 104 -3.87 -2.21 7.20
N PHE A 105 -5.06 -1.62 7.22
CA PHE A 105 -5.70 -1.05 6.04
C PHE A 105 -4.84 0.08 5.46
N CYS A 106 -4.63 0.09 4.14
CA CYS A 106 -3.79 1.09 3.44
C CYS A 106 -2.33 1.15 3.90
N VAL A 107 -1.76 0.05 4.43
CA VAL A 107 -0.33 0.00 4.72
C VAL A 107 0.48 0.32 3.47
N ARG A 108 1.37 1.32 3.57
CA ARG A 108 2.21 1.76 2.45
C ARG A 108 1.44 2.17 1.21
N ASN A 109 0.22 2.69 1.35
CA ASN A 109 -0.45 3.31 0.21
C ASN A 109 0.38 4.51 -0.29
N SER A 110 0.62 4.55 -1.59
CA SER A 110 1.47 5.53 -2.26
C SER A 110 0.73 6.28 -3.37
N GLY A 111 -0.54 5.97 -3.65
CA GLY A 111 -1.27 6.63 -4.73
C GLY A 111 -2.74 6.23 -4.93
N ALA A 112 -3.24 5.19 -4.27
CA ALA A 112 -4.64 4.80 -4.41
C ALA A 112 -5.59 5.75 -3.68
N THR A 113 -6.78 5.93 -4.25
CA THR A 113 -7.92 6.60 -3.63
C THR A 113 -8.88 5.56 -3.09
N VAL A 114 -9.28 5.68 -1.82
CA VAL A 114 -10.16 4.70 -1.17
C VAL A 114 -11.26 5.36 -0.35
N VAL A 115 -12.44 4.74 -0.34
CA VAL A 115 -13.54 5.05 0.59
C VAL A 115 -14.02 3.76 1.26
N VAL A 116 -14.08 3.76 2.58
CA VAL A 116 -14.48 2.61 3.42
C VAL A 116 -15.35 3.07 4.60
N GLU A 117 -16.22 2.22 5.12
CA GLU A 117 -17.12 2.56 6.25
C GLU A 117 -16.48 2.37 7.64
N GLY A 118 -15.22 1.91 7.70
CA GLY A 118 -14.43 1.80 8.93
C GLY A 118 -13.14 1.01 8.70
N CYS A 119 -12.22 1.07 9.64
CA CYS A 119 -11.00 0.26 9.60
C CYS A 119 -10.52 -0.17 11.00
N GLY A 120 -9.77 -1.27 11.04
CA GLY A 120 -9.13 -1.77 12.27
C GLY A 120 -7.88 -0.99 12.67
N ASP A 121 -7.05 -1.62 13.50
CA ASP A 121 -5.81 -1.04 14.02
C ASP A 121 -4.77 -0.83 12.89
N HIS A 122 -3.85 0.12 13.09
CA HIS A 122 -2.75 0.43 12.17
C HIS A 122 -3.20 0.88 10.76
N GLY A 123 -4.36 1.54 10.67
CA GLY A 123 -4.83 2.14 9.41
C GLY A 123 -3.88 3.22 8.89
N CYS A 124 -3.65 3.23 7.58
CA CYS A 124 -2.76 4.16 6.86
C CYS A 124 -1.30 4.17 7.36
N GLU A 125 -0.85 3.10 8.00
CA GLU A 125 0.52 2.98 8.48
C GLU A 125 1.51 3.01 7.29
N TYR A 126 2.59 3.79 7.42
CA TYR A 126 3.59 4.02 6.38
C TYR A 126 3.04 4.54 5.04
N MET A 127 1.85 5.15 5.02
CA MET A 127 1.28 5.75 3.80
C MET A 127 2.15 6.95 3.36
N THR A 128 2.52 6.96 2.08
CA THR A 128 3.38 7.98 1.46
C THR A 128 2.67 8.74 0.34
N GLY A 129 1.44 8.39 0.00
CA GLY A 129 0.67 9.03 -1.07
C GLY A 129 -0.74 8.46 -1.22
N GLY A 130 -1.54 9.09 -2.08
CA GLY A 130 -2.95 8.72 -2.26
C GLY A 130 -3.90 9.43 -1.28
N ARG A 131 -5.17 9.01 -1.28
CA ARG A 131 -6.21 9.60 -0.43
C ARG A 131 -7.10 8.52 0.17
N ALA A 132 -7.29 8.54 1.48
CA ALA A 132 -8.14 7.58 2.19
C ALA A 132 -9.31 8.27 2.89
N VAL A 133 -10.53 7.81 2.66
CA VAL A 133 -11.74 8.33 3.31
C VAL A 133 -12.34 7.21 4.15
N ILE A 134 -12.50 7.44 5.45
CA ILE A 134 -13.01 6.47 6.41
C ILE A 134 -14.28 7.04 7.04
N LEU A 135 -15.42 6.42 6.77
CA LEU A 135 -16.76 6.92 7.12
C LEU A 135 -17.28 6.41 8.48
N GLY A 136 -16.39 5.90 9.32
CA GLY A 136 -16.78 5.32 10.59
C GLY A 136 -15.59 4.98 11.46
N ARG A 137 -15.75 3.96 12.30
CA ARG A 137 -14.81 3.65 13.37
C ARG A 137 -13.43 3.31 12.82
N THR A 138 -12.42 3.81 13.51
CA THR A 138 -11.01 3.53 13.29
C THR A 138 -10.42 2.80 14.50
N GLY A 139 -9.42 1.97 14.24
CA GLY A 139 -8.60 1.33 15.26
C GLY A 139 -7.46 2.22 15.76
N ARG A 140 -6.64 1.67 16.65
CA ARG A 140 -5.51 2.33 17.31
C ARG A 140 -4.31 2.48 16.38
N ASN A 141 -3.41 3.38 16.77
CA ASN A 141 -2.14 3.64 16.09
C ASN A 141 -2.32 3.98 14.60
N PHE A 142 -3.40 4.70 14.29
CA PHE A 142 -3.69 5.15 12.94
C PHE A 142 -2.61 6.14 12.47
N ALA A 143 -2.24 6.10 11.19
CA ALA A 143 -1.25 6.96 10.54
C ALA A 143 0.18 6.86 11.11
N ALA A 144 0.52 5.78 11.82
CA ALA A 144 1.89 5.56 12.28
C ALA A 144 2.86 5.49 11.09
N GLY A 145 3.92 6.29 11.11
CA GLY A 145 4.88 6.38 10.01
C GLY A 145 4.31 6.98 8.70
N MET A 146 3.12 7.59 8.72
CA MET A 146 2.53 8.22 7.54
C MET A 146 3.27 9.51 7.21
N SER A 147 3.98 9.53 6.07
CA SER A 147 4.80 10.66 5.61
C SER A 147 4.21 11.39 4.40
N GLY A 148 3.16 10.85 3.77
CA GLY A 148 2.52 11.49 2.62
C GLY A 148 1.10 10.99 2.32
N GLY A 149 0.40 11.73 1.45
CA GLY A 149 -1.02 11.53 1.17
C GLY A 149 -1.93 12.20 2.22
N LEU A 150 -3.25 12.03 2.06
CA LEU A 150 -4.26 12.62 2.95
C LEU A 150 -5.26 11.56 3.41
N ALA A 151 -5.65 11.58 4.68
CA ALA A 151 -6.76 10.76 5.17
C ALA A 151 -7.88 11.63 5.76
N PHE A 152 -9.13 11.31 5.44
CA PHE A 152 -10.33 12.02 5.87
C PHE A 152 -11.17 11.07 6.71
N ILE A 153 -11.28 11.36 8.01
CA ILE A 153 -11.93 10.49 8.97
C ILE A 153 -13.23 11.14 9.43
N TYR A 154 -14.35 10.49 9.18
CA TYR A 154 -15.62 10.91 9.76
C TYR A 154 -15.71 10.37 11.19
N ASP A 155 -15.74 11.27 12.16
CA ASP A 155 -16.07 10.97 13.55
C ASP A 155 -17.29 11.82 13.93
N PRO A 156 -18.41 11.25 14.41
CA PRO A 156 -19.59 12.02 14.79
C PRO A 156 -19.32 13.15 15.79
N LEU A 157 -18.26 13.05 16.60
CA LEU A 157 -17.83 14.09 17.54
C LEU A 157 -16.68 14.96 17.00
N GLY A 158 -16.26 14.76 15.74
CA GLY A 158 -15.18 15.49 15.10
C GLY A 158 -13.87 15.42 15.90
N MET A 159 -13.27 16.58 16.19
CA MET A 159 -12.02 16.68 16.96
C MET A 159 -12.18 16.30 18.44
N ASP A 160 -13.40 16.31 18.97
CA ASP A 160 -13.68 15.87 20.35
C ASP A 160 -13.94 14.35 20.43
N GLY A 161 -13.89 13.68 19.28
CA GLY A 161 -14.13 12.26 19.13
C GLY A 161 -12.99 11.36 19.60
N ASP A 162 -13.23 10.06 19.44
CA ASP A 162 -12.29 9.01 19.88
C ASP A 162 -11.14 8.83 18.89
N PHE A 163 -11.32 9.22 17.63
CA PHE A 163 -10.27 9.12 16.61
C PHE A 163 -8.97 9.84 17.02
N VAL A 164 -9.09 11.05 17.60
CA VAL A 164 -7.92 11.86 17.97
C VAL A 164 -6.99 11.12 18.94
N LYS A 165 -7.55 10.31 19.85
CA LYS A 165 -6.77 9.49 20.82
C LYS A 165 -6.14 8.25 20.21
N LYS A 166 -6.65 7.81 19.05
CA LYS A 166 -6.20 6.63 18.33
C LYS A 166 -5.18 6.95 17.24
N CYS A 167 -5.08 8.21 16.85
CA CYS A 167 -4.11 8.68 15.86
C CYS A 167 -2.70 8.74 16.46
N ASN A 168 -1.71 8.24 15.73
CA ASN A 168 -0.32 8.43 16.06
C ASN A 168 0.15 9.78 15.53
N MET A 169 0.41 10.71 16.46
CA MET A 169 0.76 12.10 16.17
C MET A 169 2.26 12.32 15.92
N GLU A 170 3.06 11.28 15.71
CA GLU A 170 4.51 11.43 15.52
C GLU A 170 4.84 12.27 14.27
N LEU A 171 4.20 11.99 13.13
CA LEU A 171 4.50 12.60 11.82
C LEU A 171 3.34 13.41 11.21
N VAL A 172 2.14 13.32 11.80
CA VAL A 172 0.93 13.91 11.25
C VAL A 172 0.35 14.98 12.18
N ASP A 173 -0.35 15.94 11.59
CA ASP A 173 -1.22 16.88 12.27
C ASP A 173 -2.67 16.57 11.92
N LEU A 174 -3.58 16.97 12.82
CA LEU A 174 -5.02 16.83 12.61
C LEU A 174 -5.64 18.20 12.39
N GLU A 175 -6.48 18.32 11.36
CA GLU A 175 -7.17 19.56 11.02
C GLU A 175 -8.68 19.33 10.92
N THR A 176 -9.46 20.32 11.33
CA THR A 176 -10.91 20.32 11.12
C THR A 176 -11.24 20.60 9.67
N MET A 177 -12.18 19.86 9.10
CA MET A 177 -12.73 20.16 7.78
C MET A 177 -13.92 21.12 7.88
N ASN A 178 -14.11 21.93 6.83
CA ASN A 178 -15.26 22.81 6.68
C ASN A 178 -15.50 23.09 5.17
N SER A 179 -16.62 23.71 4.82
CA SER A 179 -16.97 23.98 3.42
C SER A 179 -15.97 24.87 2.66
N GLN A 180 -15.13 25.65 3.37
CA GLN A 180 -14.10 26.51 2.78
C GLN A 180 -12.75 25.80 2.58
N ASN A 181 -12.56 24.60 3.16
CA ASN A 181 -11.33 23.83 3.00
C ASN A 181 -11.11 23.46 1.53
N VAL A 182 -9.87 23.58 1.04
CA VAL A 182 -9.51 23.31 -0.36
C VAL A 182 -9.85 21.88 -0.83
N TYR A 183 -9.93 20.92 0.09
CA TYR A 183 -10.26 19.52 -0.20
C TYR A 183 -11.76 19.21 -0.10
N SER A 184 -12.59 20.16 0.34
CA SER A 184 -14.04 19.99 0.54
C SER A 184 -14.75 19.50 -0.73
N GLY A 185 -14.49 20.17 -1.87
CA GLY A 185 -15.10 19.82 -3.16
C GLY A 185 -14.74 18.40 -3.59
N TRP A 186 -13.45 18.06 -3.53
CA TRP A 186 -12.97 16.71 -3.86
C TRP A 186 -13.58 15.63 -2.95
N LEU A 187 -13.65 15.89 -1.64
CA LEU A 187 -14.23 14.95 -0.68
C LEU A 187 -15.71 14.70 -0.98
N LYS A 188 -16.47 15.74 -1.31
CA LYS A 188 -17.87 15.60 -1.74
C LYS A 188 -18.00 14.76 -3.02
N GLU A 189 -17.16 15.03 -4.01
CA GLU A 189 -17.16 14.30 -5.30
C GLU A 189 -16.89 12.81 -5.11
N ILE A 190 -15.87 12.44 -4.33
CA ILE A 190 -15.52 11.04 -4.10
C ILE A 190 -16.60 10.31 -3.28
N LEU A 191 -17.30 11.01 -2.38
CA LEU A 191 -18.44 10.44 -1.66
C LEU A 191 -19.65 10.22 -2.54
N VAL A 192 -19.94 11.13 -3.49
CA VAL A 192 -20.97 10.92 -4.51
C VAL A 192 -20.64 9.70 -5.36
N GLU A 193 -19.37 9.55 -5.77
CA GLU A 193 -18.92 8.36 -6.50
C GLU A 193 -19.08 7.09 -5.65
N PHE A 194 -18.65 7.12 -4.38
CA PHE A 194 -18.79 6.00 -3.45
C PHE A 194 -20.26 5.58 -3.29
N VAL A 195 -21.18 6.51 -3.08
CA VAL A 195 -22.62 6.22 -2.95
C VAL A 195 -23.17 5.63 -4.25
N LYS A 196 -22.81 6.20 -5.40
CA LYS A 196 -23.23 5.66 -6.71
C LYS A 196 -22.72 4.24 -6.94
N GLU A 197 -21.50 3.94 -6.52
CA GLU A 197 -20.90 2.63 -6.68
C GLU A 197 -21.42 1.62 -5.64
N THR A 198 -21.80 2.04 -4.43
CA THR A 198 -22.06 1.11 -3.32
C THR A 198 -23.49 1.09 -2.78
N ASP A 199 -24.31 2.08 -3.13
CA ASP A 199 -25.59 2.37 -2.50
C ASP A 199 -25.47 2.51 -0.96
N SER A 200 -24.32 2.99 -0.46
CA SER A 200 -24.06 3.16 0.98
C SER A 200 -25.04 4.13 1.62
N GLN A 201 -25.70 3.67 2.69
CA GLN A 201 -26.60 4.50 3.49
C GLN A 201 -25.82 5.54 4.31
N VAL A 202 -24.63 5.21 4.79
CA VAL A 202 -23.76 6.15 5.51
C VAL A 202 -23.37 7.31 4.60
N GLY A 203 -22.83 7.00 3.41
CA GLY A 203 -22.48 8.04 2.43
C GLY A 203 -23.69 8.90 2.03
N SER A 204 -24.85 8.27 1.85
CA SER A 204 -26.09 8.98 1.50
C SER A 204 -26.54 9.94 2.61
N LYS A 205 -26.44 9.53 3.88
CA LYS A 205 -26.77 10.39 5.04
C LYS A 205 -25.82 11.59 5.12
N LEU A 206 -24.52 11.38 4.92
CA LEU A 206 -23.52 12.46 4.96
C LEU A 206 -23.71 13.48 3.82
N LEU A 207 -24.14 13.01 2.65
CA LEU A 207 -24.41 13.88 1.51
C LEU A 207 -25.73 14.66 1.63
N ALA A 208 -26.68 14.16 2.41
CA ALA A 208 -27.99 14.81 2.59
C ALA A 208 -27.87 16.17 3.31
N ASP A 209 -26.96 16.29 4.27
CA ASP A 209 -26.62 17.53 4.95
C ASP A 209 -25.10 17.73 4.97
N TRP A 210 -24.55 18.03 3.79
CA TRP A 210 -23.09 18.08 3.58
C TRP A 210 -22.41 19.18 4.38
N ASP A 211 -23.02 20.37 4.46
CA ASP A 211 -22.40 21.53 5.12
C ASP A 211 -22.25 21.33 6.64
N GLU A 212 -23.12 20.52 7.25
CA GLU A 212 -22.94 20.08 8.62
C GLU A 212 -22.01 18.87 8.71
N SER A 213 -22.25 17.85 7.88
CA SER A 213 -21.49 16.59 7.92
C SER A 213 -20.00 16.78 7.74
N ILE A 214 -19.57 17.75 6.91
CA ILE A 214 -18.15 18.02 6.67
C ILE A 214 -17.42 18.51 7.93
N LYS A 215 -18.10 19.18 8.87
CA LYS A 215 -17.50 19.68 10.12
C LYS A 215 -17.06 18.56 11.06
N HIS A 216 -17.65 17.39 10.88
CA HIS A 216 -17.34 16.16 11.62
C HIS A 216 -16.19 15.35 10.99
N PHE A 217 -15.64 15.80 9.86
CA PHE A 217 -14.44 15.21 9.30
C PHE A 217 -13.17 15.78 9.95
N VAL A 218 -12.30 14.86 10.37
CA VAL A 218 -10.93 15.12 10.77
C VAL A 218 -10.00 14.80 9.60
N LEU A 219 -9.25 15.79 9.14
CA LEU A 219 -8.21 15.64 8.15
C LEU A 219 -6.89 15.27 8.83
N VAL A 220 -6.31 14.14 8.44
CA VAL A 220 -4.97 13.72 8.83
C VAL A 220 -3.99 14.19 7.77
N PHE A 221 -3.07 15.07 8.17
CA PHE A 221 -2.14 15.75 7.29
C PHE A 221 -0.69 15.50 7.72
N PRO A 222 0.11 14.75 6.94
CA PRO A 222 1.53 14.57 7.23
C PRO A 222 2.31 15.89 7.13
N ARG A 223 3.13 16.21 8.13
CA ARG A 223 3.86 17.50 8.21
C ARG A 223 4.81 17.69 7.05
N ASP A 224 5.54 16.64 6.67
CA ASP A 224 6.47 16.69 5.54
C ASP A 224 5.75 16.95 4.22
N TYR A 225 4.58 16.34 4.04
CA TYR A 225 3.73 16.59 2.88
C TYR A 225 3.21 18.02 2.84
N LYS A 226 2.77 18.56 3.99
CA LYS A 226 2.32 19.96 4.12
C LYS A 226 3.45 20.93 3.78
N ASN A 227 4.66 20.67 4.29
CA ASN A 227 5.85 21.48 4.00
C ASN A 227 6.24 21.41 2.52
N ALA A 228 6.14 20.23 1.89
CA ALA A 228 6.39 20.07 0.46
C ALA A 228 5.39 20.86 -0.39
N LEU A 229 4.10 20.83 -0.05
CA LEU A 229 3.07 21.61 -0.74
C LEU A 229 3.29 23.11 -0.59
N ALA A 230 3.59 23.60 0.61
CA ALA A 230 3.89 25.02 0.83
C ALA A 230 5.12 25.49 0.03
N LYS A 231 6.17 24.67 -0.07
CA LYS A 231 7.34 24.96 -0.91
C LYS A 231 6.99 25.00 -2.40
N LEU A 232 6.15 24.06 -2.86
CA LEU A 232 5.68 24.05 -4.24
C LEU A 232 4.86 25.30 -4.56
N GLU A 233 3.91 25.68 -3.70
CA GLU A 233 3.11 26.90 -3.85
C GLU A 233 4.00 28.16 -3.88
N ALA A 234 4.97 28.26 -2.97
CA ALA A 234 5.94 29.35 -2.97
C ALA A 234 6.76 29.40 -4.27
N SER A 235 7.20 28.24 -4.79
CA SER A 235 7.96 28.17 -6.04
C SER A 235 7.11 28.53 -7.27
N VAL A 236 5.83 28.15 -7.29
CA VAL A 236 4.89 28.50 -8.37
C VAL A 236 4.58 30.00 -8.33
N ASN A 237 4.36 30.55 -7.14
CA ASN A 237 4.12 31.99 -6.98
C ASN A 237 5.36 32.82 -7.34
N ALA A 238 6.57 32.35 -7.01
CA ALA A 238 7.81 32.97 -7.43
C ALA A 238 8.00 32.91 -8.96
N ALA A 239 7.72 31.75 -9.59
CA ALA A 239 7.79 31.62 -11.05
C ALA A 239 6.74 32.48 -11.78
N ALA A 240 5.55 32.65 -11.21
CA ALA A 240 4.52 33.55 -11.73
C ALA A 240 4.91 35.04 -11.58
N ALA A 241 5.58 35.41 -10.48
CA ALA A 241 6.13 36.75 -10.29
C ALA A 241 7.29 37.06 -11.27
N ASP A 242 8.15 36.08 -11.53
CA ASP A 242 9.26 36.22 -12.49
C ASP A 242 8.79 36.32 -13.96
N SER A 243 7.64 35.73 -14.31
CA SER A 243 7.05 35.88 -15.65
C SER A 243 6.51 37.30 -15.97
N ASN A 244 6.36 38.16 -14.96
CA ASN A 244 6.04 39.60 -15.13
C ASN A 244 7.28 40.51 -15.10
N ALA A 245 8.48 39.97 -14.84
CA ALA A 245 9.69 40.76 -14.58
C ALA A 245 10.80 40.59 -15.63
N GLN A 246 10.62 39.77 -16.68
CA GLN A 246 11.65 39.54 -17.69
C GLN A 246 11.62 40.56 -18.85
N GLN A 247 11.90 41.83 -18.52
CA GLN A 247 12.78 42.66 -19.33
C GLN A 247 13.93 43.12 -18.43
N SER A 248 15.15 42.94 -18.94
CA SER A 248 16.44 43.43 -18.44
C SER A 248 17.30 42.49 -17.56
N ASN A 249 18.35 42.02 -18.24
CA ASN A 249 19.75 41.92 -17.80
C ASN A 249 20.32 40.59 -17.28
N THR A 250 20.88 39.88 -18.26
CA THR A 250 22.17 39.17 -18.25
C THR A 250 23.24 39.82 -17.35
N THR A 251 23.95 39.02 -16.54
CA THR A 251 25.43 38.94 -16.49
C THR A 251 25.86 37.64 -15.81
N VAL A 252 26.77 36.92 -16.45
CA VAL A 252 27.42 35.67 -16.03
C VAL A 252 28.66 35.99 -15.19
N ASN A 253 28.97 35.20 -14.14
CA ASN A 253 30.31 34.66 -13.87
C ASN A 253 30.41 33.77 -12.60
N SER A 254 30.61 32.47 -12.86
CA SER A 254 31.69 31.55 -12.43
C SER A 254 32.29 31.46 -11.00
N VAL A 255 32.52 30.18 -10.64
CA VAL A 255 33.65 29.53 -9.88
C VAL A 255 33.37 28.92 -8.49
N VAL A 256 33.28 27.57 -8.50
CA VAL A 256 33.86 26.50 -7.66
C VAL A 256 34.56 26.85 -6.32
N GLN A 257 34.16 26.20 -5.21
CA GLN A 257 35.03 25.29 -4.42
C GLN A 257 34.29 24.52 -3.31
N SER A 258 34.85 23.33 -3.06
CA SER A 258 34.50 22.24 -2.14
C SER A 258 34.91 22.49 -0.69
N ASP A 259 34.28 21.78 0.26
CA ASP A 259 35.00 21.25 1.44
C ASP A 259 34.29 20.04 2.09
N LYS A 260 35.12 19.11 2.60
CA LYS A 260 34.80 17.89 3.37
C LYS A 260 34.94 18.17 4.87
N VAL A 261 34.32 17.32 5.71
CA VAL A 261 34.96 16.46 6.76
C VAL A 261 33.91 15.97 7.80
N ASP A 262 33.88 14.63 7.96
CA ASP A 262 33.68 13.71 9.12
C ASP A 262 32.81 14.11 10.33
N GLY A 263 32.04 13.27 11.04
CA GLY A 263 31.92 11.81 11.15
C GLY A 263 31.84 11.40 12.64
N HIS A 264 30.76 10.76 13.11
CA HIS A 264 30.79 9.91 14.31
C HIS A 264 29.70 8.84 14.34
N ASP A 265 30.12 7.66 14.76
CA ASP A 265 29.48 6.35 14.63
C ASP A 265 29.17 5.79 16.03
N THR A 266 28.08 5.03 16.18
CA THR A 266 27.80 4.24 17.40
C THR A 266 27.19 2.90 17.01
N GLN A 267 27.98 1.84 17.22
CA GLN A 267 27.61 0.45 16.90
C GLN A 267 26.65 -0.14 17.94
N THR A 268 25.60 -0.80 17.46
CA THR A 268 24.78 -1.77 18.21
C THR A 268 24.92 -3.14 17.56
N THR A 269 25.34 -4.15 18.32
CA THR A 269 25.39 -5.55 17.90
C THR A 269 24.08 -6.27 18.24
N ASP A 270 23.46 -6.91 17.26
CA ASP A 270 22.26 -7.73 17.43
C ASP A 270 22.57 -9.12 18.01
N ILE A 271 21.58 -9.64 18.75
CA ILE A 271 21.60 -10.88 19.52
C ILE A 271 21.05 -12.03 18.65
N GLU A 272 21.55 -13.25 18.87
CA GLU A 272 21.17 -14.56 18.28
C GLU A 272 22.12 -15.16 17.23
N ASP A 273 23.28 -15.64 17.71
CA ASP A 273 24.17 -16.56 17.00
C ASP A 273 24.42 -17.83 17.81
N VAL A 274 23.62 -18.88 17.58
CA VAL A 274 24.04 -20.27 17.77
C VAL A 274 23.40 -21.13 16.68
N ALA A 275 24.22 -21.70 15.79
CA ALA A 275 23.83 -22.87 15.03
C ALA A 275 25.05 -23.77 14.82
N GLY A 276 25.00 -24.97 15.41
CA GLY A 276 25.95 -26.05 15.18
C GLY A 276 25.70 -26.78 13.86
N ASP A 277 26.77 -27.32 13.29
CA ASP A 277 26.73 -28.21 12.13
C ASP A 277 26.28 -29.62 12.54
N GLU A 278 25.39 -30.23 11.74
CA GLU A 278 25.02 -31.66 11.83
C GLU A 278 24.63 -32.24 10.45
N PRO A 279 24.72 -33.57 10.26
CA PRO A 279 25.15 -34.20 9.02
C PRO A 279 24.05 -34.54 8.00
N THR A 280 24.50 -35.00 6.83
CA THR A 280 23.77 -35.23 5.58
C THR A 280 22.76 -36.38 5.65
N GLU A 281 21.51 -36.06 5.95
CA GLU A 281 20.33 -36.90 5.65
C GLU A 281 19.61 -36.45 4.37
N LYS A 282 18.87 -37.36 3.72
CA LYS A 282 18.03 -37.06 2.54
C LYS A 282 17.05 -35.94 2.88
N LEU A 283 17.15 -34.82 2.15
CA LEU A 283 16.36 -33.62 2.40
C LEU A 283 14.86 -33.83 2.07
N ASP A 284 13.99 -33.45 2.99
CA ASP A 284 12.53 -33.50 2.85
C ASP A 284 12.03 -32.22 2.16
N LYS A 285 11.58 -32.37 0.91
CA LYS A 285 11.11 -31.26 0.07
C LYS A 285 9.74 -30.72 0.45
N VAL A 286 8.87 -31.55 1.04
CA VAL A 286 7.47 -31.19 1.33
C VAL A 286 7.35 -30.48 2.67
N ARG A 287 8.16 -30.90 3.67
CA ARG A 287 8.17 -30.27 5.01
C ARG A 287 9.40 -29.40 5.27
N GLY A 288 10.14 -29.05 4.22
CA GLY A 288 11.41 -28.34 4.36
C GLY A 288 11.31 -26.98 5.05
N PHE A 289 10.20 -26.25 4.87
CA PHE A 289 9.95 -24.97 5.55
C PHE A 289 9.95 -25.10 7.08
N VAL A 290 9.40 -26.21 7.59
CA VAL A 290 9.28 -26.50 9.03
C VAL A 290 10.55 -27.16 9.57
N LYS A 291 11.17 -28.04 8.77
CA LYS A 291 12.32 -28.85 9.21
C LYS A 291 13.66 -28.13 9.15
N TYR A 292 13.84 -27.18 8.23
CA TYR A 292 15.11 -26.51 8.02
C TYR A 292 15.02 -25.05 8.42
N ALA A 293 15.94 -24.59 9.27
CA ALA A 293 16.08 -23.18 9.59
C ALA A 293 16.52 -22.38 8.37
N ARG A 294 16.12 -21.10 8.33
CA ARG A 294 16.60 -20.16 7.31
C ARG A 294 18.09 -19.94 7.55
N GLN A 295 18.91 -20.20 6.54
CA GLN A 295 20.30 -19.81 6.58
C GLN A 295 20.35 -18.30 6.31
N LYS A 296 20.71 -17.52 7.33
CA LYS A 296 21.05 -16.11 7.19
C LYS A 296 22.51 -16.04 6.75
N GLN A 297 22.83 -15.14 5.83
CA GLN A 297 24.22 -14.83 5.54
C GLN A 297 24.67 -13.79 6.55
N ASN A 298 25.85 -13.97 7.13
CA ASN A 298 26.42 -12.97 8.02
C ASN A 298 26.84 -11.78 7.16
N TYR A 299 26.18 -10.65 7.39
CA TYR A 299 26.54 -9.40 6.76
C TYR A 299 27.94 -9.00 7.23
N ARG A 300 28.80 -8.54 6.31
CA ARG A 300 30.06 -7.93 6.74
C ARG A 300 29.79 -6.58 7.40
N PRO A 301 30.69 -6.08 8.26
CA PRO A 301 30.61 -4.74 8.81
C PRO A 301 30.40 -3.69 7.71
N VAL A 302 29.59 -2.67 8.00
CA VAL A 302 29.19 -1.64 7.02
C VAL A 302 30.41 -0.97 6.39
N GLU A 303 31.45 -0.76 7.19
CA GLU A 303 32.68 -0.07 6.84
C GLU A 303 33.51 -0.84 5.80
N GLU A 304 33.35 -2.16 5.74
CA GLU A 304 33.95 -3.03 4.73
C GLU A 304 33.08 -3.11 3.48
N ARG A 305 31.76 -3.18 3.63
CA ARG A 305 30.79 -3.27 2.52
C ARG A 305 30.76 -2.06 1.60
N ILE A 306 31.20 -0.89 2.06
CA ILE A 306 31.27 0.32 1.24
C ILE A 306 32.45 0.25 0.25
N LYS A 307 33.49 -0.53 0.58
CA LYS A 307 34.76 -0.53 -0.17
C LYS A 307 34.75 -1.50 -1.35
N ASP A 308 33.89 -2.51 -1.32
CA ASP A 308 33.81 -3.53 -2.34
C ASP A 308 32.38 -4.12 -2.45
N TRP A 309 32.13 -4.82 -3.56
CA TRP A 309 30.85 -5.49 -3.81
C TRP A 309 30.93 -7.01 -3.61
N ASP A 310 32.00 -7.51 -3.00
CA ASP A 310 32.29 -8.95 -2.91
C ASP A 310 31.22 -9.72 -2.14
N GLU A 311 30.50 -9.06 -1.22
CA GLU A 311 29.36 -9.65 -0.52
C GLU A 311 28.19 -9.99 -1.44
N VAL A 312 27.96 -9.18 -2.47
CA VAL A 312 26.95 -9.43 -3.51
C VAL A 312 27.43 -10.55 -4.44
N TYR A 313 28.74 -10.66 -4.66
CA TYR A 313 29.37 -11.65 -5.53
C TYR A 313 29.86 -12.92 -4.80
N ALA A 314 29.59 -13.08 -3.51
CA ALA A 314 30.02 -14.21 -2.66
C ALA A 314 29.24 -15.52 -2.93
N LEU A 315 29.15 -15.91 -4.20
CA LEU A 315 28.43 -17.06 -4.72
C LEU A 315 28.85 -18.38 -4.06
N LYS A 316 30.09 -18.51 -3.57
CA LYS A 316 30.59 -19.75 -2.97
C LYS A 316 29.90 -20.09 -1.65
N GLN A 317 29.60 -19.10 -0.80
CA GLN A 317 28.91 -19.34 0.47
C GLN A 317 27.43 -19.64 0.23
N ILE A 318 26.81 -18.90 -0.69
CA ILE A 318 25.41 -19.08 -1.10
C ILE A 318 25.18 -20.49 -1.69
N ARG A 319 26.13 -21.00 -2.48
CA ARG A 319 26.01 -22.33 -3.12
C ARG A 319 26.08 -23.50 -2.13
N LYS A 320 26.78 -23.38 -1.00
CA LYS A 320 26.97 -24.50 -0.04
C LYS A 320 25.67 -24.98 0.62
N GLY A 321 24.65 -24.12 0.72
CA GLY A 321 23.34 -24.44 1.33
C GLY A 321 22.15 -24.42 0.37
N LEU A 322 22.39 -24.20 -0.93
CA LEU A 322 21.36 -23.85 -1.90
C LEU A 322 20.26 -24.90 -2.02
N VAL A 323 20.62 -26.19 -2.09
CA VAL A 323 19.68 -27.32 -2.20
C VAL A 323 18.80 -27.42 -0.95
N LYS A 324 19.38 -27.23 0.24
CA LYS A 324 18.67 -27.24 1.53
C LYS A 324 17.73 -26.05 1.66
N GLN A 325 18.14 -24.85 1.24
CA GLN A 325 17.30 -23.66 1.27
C GLN A 325 16.20 -23.69 0.19
N ALA A 326 16.47 -24.25 -0.99
CA ALA A 326 15.47 -24.46 -2.03
C ALA A 326 14.38 -25.46 -1.60
N ALA A 327 14.72 -26.42 -0.71
CA ALA A 327 13.74 -27.31 -0.09
C ALA A 327 12.74 -26.60 0.83
N ARG A 328 13.03 -25.36 1.28
CA ARG A 328 12.16 -24.59 2.19
C ARG A 328 11.03 -23.84 1.49
N CYS A 329 11.20 -23.44 0.22
CA CYS A 329 10.34 -22.44 -0.43
C CYS A 329 9.20 -23.04 -1.29
N MET A 330 8.74 -24.25 -0.99
CA MET A 330 7.50 -24.79 -1.55
C MET A 330 6.40 -24.63 -0.48
N ASP A 331 5.23 -24.12 -0.85
CA ASP A 331 4.10 -23.81 0.04
C ASP A 331 4.22 -22.58 0.97
N CYS A 332 4.90 -21.52 0.53
CA CYS A 332 4.88 -20.22 1.23
C CYS A 332 3.49 -19.54 1.30
N GLY A 333 2.41 -20.17 0.83
CA GLY A 333 1.05 -19.61 0.87
C GLY A 333 0.87 -18.33 0.03
N VAL A 334 1.88 -17.92 -0.75
CA VAL A 334 1.78 -16.76 -1.65
C VAL A 334 1.09 -17.24 -2.93
N PRO A 335 -0.18 -16.87 -3.17
CA PRO A 335 -1.03 -17.48 -4.21
C PRO A 335 -0.46 -17.32 -5.64
N PHE A 336 0.40 -16.33 -5.87
CA PHE A 336 1.00 -16.08 -7.17
C PHE A 336 2.17 -17.00 -7.51
N CYS A 337 2.92 -17.47 -6.50
CA CYS A 337 4.11 -18.29 -6.76
C CYS A 337 3.73 -19.66 -7.35
N GLN A 338 2.55 -20.18 -7.02
CA GLN A 338 2.07 -21.49 -7.44
C GLN A 338 1.29 -21.50 -8.76
N SER A 339 1.06 -20.34 -9.39
CA SER A 339 0.36 -20.27 -10.67
C SER A 339 1.28 -20.68 -11.84
N TYR A 340 0.71 -21.21 -12.92
CA TYR A 340 1.48 -21.60 -14.13
C TYR A 340 2.18 -20.41 -14.82
N VAL A 341 1.78 -19.18 -14.50
CA VAL A 341 2.40 -17.94 -14.98
C VAL A 341 3.40 -17.35 -13.98
N GLY A 342 3.52 -17.92 -12.79
CA GLY A 342 4.40 -17.45 -11.73
C GLY A 342 3.95 -16.16 -11.04
N CYS A 343 4.88 -15.54 -10.32
CA CYS A 343 4.74 -14.20 -9.76
C CYS A 343 4.32 -13.19 -10.87
N PRO A 344 3.66 -12.05 -10.55
CA PRO A 344 3.38 -10.98 -11.52
C PRO A 344 4.58 -10.51 -12.37
N LEU A 345 5.81 -10.78 -11.92
CA LEU A 345 7.06 -10.56 -12.66
C LEU A 345 7.47 -11.71 -13.61
N GLY A 346 6.63 -12.73 -13.79
CA GLY A 346 6.93 -13.95 -14.56
C GLY A 346 7.85 -14.95 -13.86
N ASN A 347 8.25 -14.70 -12.61
CA ASN A 347 9.17 -15.56 -11.88
C ASN A 347 8.43 -16.79 -11.33
N LEU A 348 8.74 -17.96 -11.90
CA LEU A 348 8.30 -19.27 -11.43
C LEU A 348 9.20 -19.73 -10.26
N ILE A 349 9.19 -18.97 -9.16
CA ILE A 349 10.07 -19.20 -7.99
C ILE A 349 9.96 -20.66 -7.48
N PRO A 350 8.77 -21.29 -7.41
CA PRO A 350 8.67 -22.71 -7.04
C PRO A 350 9.32 -23.66 -8.05
N ASN A 351 9.16 -23.41 -9.36
CA ASN A 351 9.78 -24.27 -10.38
C ASN A 351 11.31 -24.11 -10.37
N TRP A 352 11.81 -22.88 -10.23
CA TRP A 352 13.24 -22.63 -10.04
C TRP A 352 13.76 -23.36 -8.80
N ASN A 353 13.04 -23.27 -7.67
CA ASN A 353 13.45 -23.92 -6.41
C ASN A 353 13.36 -25.45 -6.50
N ASP A 354 12.47 -25.98 -7.32
CA ASP A 354 12.37 -27.40 -7.60
C ASP A 354 13.53 -27.87 -8.49
N LEU A 355 13.83 -27.14 -9.57
CA LEU A 355 14.99 -27.40 -10.43
C LEU A 355 16.31 -27.33 -9.65
N VAL A 356 16.48 -26.35 -8.77
CA VAL A 356 17.66 -26.25 -7.92
C VAL A 356 17.75 -27.38 -6.91
N PHE A 357 16.62 -27.81 -6.35
CA PHE A 357 16.59 -28.95 -5.44
C PHE A 357 16.93 -30.27 -6.15
N LYS A 358 16.46 -30.44 -7.39
CA LYS A 358 16.74 -31.61 -8.23
C LYS A 358 18.12 -31.61 -8.86
N GLY A 359 18.81 -30.46 -8.85
CA GLY A 359 20.12 -30.27 -9.48
C GLY A 359 20.04 -29.93 -10.98
N ASP A 360 18.85 -29.72 -11.52
CA ASP A 360 18.56 -29.56 -12.95
C ASP A 360 18.45 -28.08 -13.40
N TRP A 361 18.91 -27.14 -12.58
CA TRP A 361 18.77 -25.70 -12.84
C TRP A 361 19.72 -25.11 -13.88
N HIS A 362 20.68 -25.92 -14.35
CA HIS A 362 21.66 -25.53 -15.36
C HIS A 362 21.21 -25.80 -16.81
N ALA A 363 20.05 -26.43 -16.99
CA ALA A 363 19.53 -26.87 -18.29
C ALA A 363 18.85 -25.77 -19.11
#